data_AF-X1JYQ7-F1
#
_entry.id   AF-X1JYQ7-F1
#
_cell.length_a   1.000
_cell.length_b   1.000
_cell.length_c   1.000
_cell.angle_alpha   90.00
_cell.angle_beta   90.00
_cell.angle_gamma   90.00
#
_symmetry.space_group_name_H-M   'P 1'
#
loop_
_entity.id
_entity.type
_entity.pdbx_description
1 polymer ?
#
loop_
_entity_poly.entity_id
_entity_poly.type
_entity_poly.pdbx_seq_one_letter_code
_entity_poly.pdbx_strand_id
1 'polypeptide(L)' 'MTDIWVSSTLFEGQSNSLLEAMYMKKPIITTNIPENKEVIINNKEVILFPLKSPLNLAES' A
#
# COMPACT_ATOMS: atom_id res chain seq x y z
N MET A 1 -12.97 13.13 -5.46
CA MET A 1 -13.14 11.67 -5.57
C MET A 1 -11.77 11.11 -5.89
N THR A 2 -11.33 10.06 -5.19
CA THR A 2 -9.97 9.51 -5.36
C THR A 2 -10.03 8.17 -6.08
N ASP A 3 -9.14 8.00 -7.05
CA ASP A 3 -9.05 6.82 -7.90
C ASP A 3 -8.10 5.75 -7.33
N ILE A 4 -6.97 6.17 -6.74
CA ILE A 4 -5.92 5.28 -6.20
C ILE A 4 -5.41 5.84 -4.87
N TRP A 5 -5.11 4.97 -3.92
CA TRP A 5 -4.41 5.32 -2.68
C TRP A 5 -2.95 4.85 -2.74
N VAL A 6 -2.01 5.72 -2.36
CA VAL A 6 -0.56 5.45 -2.43
C VAL A 6 0.10 5.79 -1.10
N SER A 7 0.96 4.90 -0.59
CA SER A 7 1.81 5.17 0.56
C SER A 7 3.23 4.62 0.37
N SER A 8 4.24 5.43 0.68
CA SER A 8 5.66 5.08 0.50
C SER A 8 6.42 5.02 1.83
N THR A 9 5.79 4.54 2.90
CA THR A 9 6.36 4.54 4.25
C THR A 9 7.50 3.54 4.41
N LEU A 10 8.49 3.91 5.23
CA LEU A 10 9.65 3.06 5.55
C LEU A 10 9.40 2.18 6.78
N PHE A 11 8.44 2.57 7.62
CA PHE A 11 8.03 1.92 8.86
C PHE A 11 6.61 2.39 9.22
N GLU A 12 5.83 1.51 9.83
CA GLU A 12 4.49 1.77 10.35
C GLU A 12 4.36 1.08 11.72
N GLY A 13 3.45 1.56 12.58
CA GLY A 13 3.01 0.75 13.72
C GLY A 13 1.91 -0.21 13.31
N GLN A 14 0.81 0.36 12.83
CA GLN A 14 -0.25 -0.33 12.11
C GLN A 14 -0.83 0.64 11.09
N SER A 15 -0.97 0.20 9.84
CA SER A 15 -1.38 1.07 8.72
C SER A 15 -2.89 1.34 8.73
N ASN A 16 -3.35 2.25 9.59
CA ASN A 16 -4.78 2.62 9.69
C ASN A 16 -5.30 3.25 8.38
N SER A 17 -4.50 4.07 7.73
CA SER A 17 -4.83 4.66 6.43
C SER A 17 -4.97 3.60 5.33
N LEU A 18 -4.22 2.50 5.41
CA LEU A 18 -4.39 1.34 4.53
C LEU A 18 -5.73 0.64 4.78
N LEU A 19 -6.12 0.46 6.06
CA LEU A 19 -7.43 -0.11 6.42
C LEU A 19 -8.59 0.75 5.89
N GLU A 20 -8.47 2.08 5.99
CA GLU A 20 -9.45 3.01 5.42
C GLU A 20 -9.53 2.88 3.89
N ALA A 21 -8.39 2.79 3.20
CA ALA A 21 -8.34 2.60 1.74
C ALA A 21 -8.99 1.27 1.31
N MET A 22 -8.74 0.19 2.06
CA MET A 22 -9.37 -1.11 1.85
C MET A 22 -10.88 -1.05 2.08
N TYR A 23 -11.35 -0.41 3.16
CA TYR A 23 -12.78 -0.23 3.43
C TYR A 23 -13.48 0.53 2.28
N MET A 24 -12.80 1.54 1.74
CA MET A 24 -13.26 2.33 0.59
C MET A 24 -13.14 1.60 -0.75
N LYS A 25 -12.64 0.35 -0.75
CA LYS A 25 -12.41 -0.49 -1.95
C LYS A 25 -11.59 0.24 -3.01
N LYS A 26 -10.54 0.94 -2.57
CA LYS A 26 -9.64 1.65 -3.47
C LYS A 26 -8.48 0.76 -3.89
N PRO A 27 -8.05 0.84 -5.17
CA PRO A 27 -6.74 0.34 -5.56
C PRO A 27 -5.65 0.92 -4.66
N ILE A 28 -4.74 0.06 -4.19
CA ILE A 28 -3.69 0.40 -3.24
C ILE A 28 -2.32 0.14 -3.87
N ILE A 29 -1.42 1.12 -3.75
CA ILE A 29 0.00 0.96 -4.04
C ILE A 29 0.76 1.30 -2.76
N THR A 30 1.49 0.35 -2.18
CA THR A 30 2.20 0.58 -0.91
C THR A 30 3.55 -0.12 -0.84
N THR A 31 4.40 0.30 0.10
CA THR A 31 5.71 -0.31 0.31
C THR A 31 5.61 -1.73 0.82
N ASN A 32 6.57 -2.54 0.38
CA ASN A 32 6.76 -3.94 0.76
C ASN A 32 7.40 -4.08 2.16
N ILE A 33 6.74 -3.55 3.19
CA ILE A 33 7.13 -3.67 4.61
C ILE A 33 6.28 -4.74 5.33
N PRO A 34 6.79 -5.36 6.42
CA PRO A 34 6.05 -6.37 7.18
C PRO A 34 4.66 -5.91 7.63
N GLU A 35 4.54 -4.69 8.13
CA GLU A 35 3.32 -4.16 8.73
C GLU A 35 2.18 -4.00 7.70
N ASN A 36 2.52 -3.62 6.46
CA ASN A 36 1.54 -3.59 5.37
C ASN A 36 1.11 -5.01 4.96
N LYS A 37 2.02 -5.99 4.97
CA LYS A 37 1.70 -7.40 4.62
C LYS A 37 0.78 -8.07 5.62
N GLU A 38 0.87 -7.70 6.89
CA GLU A 38 -0.03 -8.24 7.93
C GLU A 38 -1.49 -7.81 7.70
N VAL A 39 -1.68 -6.64 7.10
CA VAL A 39 -3.01 -6.08 6.80
C VAL A 39 -3.56 -6.58 5.46
N ILE A 40 -2.70 -6.80 4.47
CA ILE A 40 -3.10 -7.21 3.11
C ILE A 40 -3.50 -8.68 3.08
N ILE A 41 -4.74 -8.97 2.68
CA ILE A 41 -5.27 -10.33 2.58
C ILE A 41 -5.30 -10.75 1.10
N ASN A 42 -4.66 -11.88 0.76
CA ASN A 42 -4.70 -12.54 -0.55
C ASN A 42 -4.19 -11.73 -1.76
N ASN A 43 -3.50 -10.61 -1.57
CA ASN A 43 -2.85 -9.79 -2.63
C ASN A 43 -3.71 -9.39 -3.83
N LYS A 44 -5.04 -9.47 -3.77
CA LYS A 44 -5.90 -9.27 -4.96
C LYS A 44 -6.10 -7.80 -5.36
N GLU A 45 -5.79 -6.85 -4.47
CA GLU A 45 -6.13 -5.42 -4.64
C GLU A 45 -4.96 -4.47 -4.31
N VAL A 46 -3.74 -5.02 -4.14
CA VAL A 46 -2.58 -4.25 -3.71
C VAL A 46 -1.35 -4.52 -4.57
N ILE A 47 -0.68 -3.46 -4.99
CA ILE A 47 0.67 -3.49 -5.55
C ILE A 47 1.68 -3.15 -4.45
N LEU A 48 2.64 -4.05 -4.24
CA LEU A 48 3.74 -3.86 -3.31
C LEU A 48 5.02 -3.50 -4.06
N PHE A 49 5.65 -2.38 -3.72
CA PHE A 49 6.93 -1.97 -4.32
C PHE A 49 8.06 -1.92 -3.27
N PRO A 50 9.33 -2.12 -3.69
CA PRO A 50 10.47 -2.14 -2.77
C PRO A 50 10.74 -0.76 -2.16
N LEU A 51 11.29 -0.77 -0.95
CA LEU A 51 11.70 0.45 -0.25
C LEU A 51 12.70 1.27 -1.06
N LYS A 52 12.58 2.60 -0.98
CA LYS A 52 13.49 3.56 -1.61
C LYS A 52 13.61 3.38 -3.13
N SER A 53 12.59 2.83 -3.78
CA SER A 53 12.54 2.66 -5.23
C SER A 53 11.42 3.50 -5.86
N PRO A 54 11.63 4.82 -6.02
CA PRO A 54 10.61 5.70 -6.62
C PRO A 54 10.31 5.33 -8.08
N LEU A 55 11.26 4.72 -8.79
CA LEU A 55 11.04 4.24 -10.16
C LEU A 55 10.05 3.06 -10.19
N ASN A 56 10.17 2.09 -9.27
CA ASN A 56 9.21 1.00 -9.20
C ASN A 56 7.82 1.52 -8.82
N LEU A 57 7.74 2.52 -7.93
CA LEU A 57 6.47 3.17 -7.62
C LEU A 57 5.85 3.85 -8.85
N ALA A 58 6.65 4.51 -9.68
CA ALA A 58 6.16 5.19 -10.89
C ALA A 58 5.67 4.22 -11.98
N GLU A 59 6.17 2.99 -11.99
CA GLU A 59 5.79 1.91 -12.92
C GLU A 59 4.63 1.04 -12.41
N SER A 60 4.17 1.28 -11.17
CA SER A 60 3.10 0.51 -10.51
C SER A 60 1.70 0.87 -11.02
#